data_AF-A0AAW8KZQ9-F1
#
_entry.id   AF-A0AAW8KZQ9-F1
#
_cell.length_a   1.000
_cell.length_b   1.000
_cell.length_c   1.000
_cell.angle_alpha   90.00
_cell.angle_beta   90.00
_cell.angle_gamma   90.00
#
_symmetry.space_group_name_H-M   'P 1'
#
loop_
_entity.id
_entity.type
_entity.pdbx_description
1 polymer ?
#
loop_
_entity_poly.entity_id
_entity_poly.type
_entity_poly.pdbx_seq_one_letter_code
_entity_poly.pdbx_strand_id
1 'polypeptide(L)'
;HLAEKKWPFRIHATYDESINRLLNVFEKVNSKQPFATRFIIDHAETVSERNIERIGALGGGIAIQHRMAYQGEIFVKRYGAEAAQATPPVKKMLELGVPVGAGTDATRVASYNPWVCLYWLSTGKT
;
A
#
# COMPACT_ATOMS: atom_id res chain seq x y z
N HIS A 1 4.98 -16.79 -15.27
CA HIS A 1 6.30 -16.20 -15.58
C HIS A 1 7.01 -15.58 -14.38
N LEU A 2 6.52 -14.49 -13.75
CA LEU A 2 7.26 -13.84 -12.65
C LEU A 2 7.59 -14.80 -11.48
N ALA A 3 6.59 -15.56 -11.01
CA ALA A 3 6.77 -16.54 -9.93
C ALA A 3 7.73 -17.69 -10.33
N GLU A 4 7.65 -18.18 -11.57
CA GLU A 4 8.54 -19.24 -12.10
C GLU A 4 9.99 -18.75 -12.21
N LYS A 5 10.18 -17.50 -12.64
CA LYS A 5 11.48 -16.85 -12.78
C LYS A 5 12.01 -16.28 -11.47
N LYS A 6 11.23 -16.37 -10.37
CA LYS A 6 11.58 -15.89 -9.04
C LYS A 6 11.94 -14.39 -9.05
N TRP A 7 11.23 -13.60 -9.85
CA TRP A 7 11.46 -12.17 -9.92
C TRP A 7 10.58 -11.42 -8.93
N PRO A 8 11.14 -10.47 -8.15
CA PRO A 8 10.32 -9.58 -7.34
C PRO A 8 9.49 -8.70 -8.28
N PHE A 9 8.32 -8.31 -7.82
CA PHE A 9 7.44 -7.42 -8.58
C PHE A 9 6.72 -6.46 -7.67
N ARG A 10 6.27 -5.35 -8.24
CA ARG A 10 5.43 -4.38 -7.56
C ARG A 10 4.23 -4.04 -8.41
N ILE A 11 3.12 -3.71 -7.78
CA ILE A 11 1.88 -3.38 -8.48
C ILE A 11 1.18 -2.19 -7.83
N HIS A 12 0.76 -1.27 -8.67
CA HIS A 12 -0.06 -0.14 -8.28
C HIS A 12 -1.46 -0.59 -7.87
N ALA A 13 -1.84 -0.41 -6.60
CA ALA A 13 -3.20 -0.63 -6.14
C ALA A 13 -3.52 0.27 -4.93
N THR A 14 -4.16 1.40 -5.21
CA THR A 14 -4.55 2.40 -4.19
C THR A 14 -5.72 1.95 -3.32
N TYR A 15 -6.69 1.23 -3.89
CA TYR A 15 -7.96 0.96 -3.22
C TYR A 15 -8.16 -0.52 -2.89
N ASP A 16 -8.81 -0.79 -1.77
CA ASP A 16 -9.09 -2.13 -1.25
C ASP A 16 -9.75 -3.05 -2.29
N GLU A 17 -10.67 -2.53 -3.10
CA GLU A 17 -11.38 -3.32 -4.10
C GLU A 17 -10.42 -3.87 -5.17
N SER A 18 -9.46 -3.05 -5.60
CA SER A 18 -8.42 -3.46 -6.55
C SER A 18 -7.43 -4.41 -5.89
N ILE A 19 -7.02 -4.12 -4.65
CA ILE A 19 -6.11 -4.97 -3.86
C ILE A 19 -6.74 -6.36 -3.68
N ASN A 20 -8.01 -6.42 -3.29
CA ASN A 20 -8.75 -7.67 -3.09
C ASN A 20 -8.78 -8.52 -4.37
N ARG A 21 -9.05 -7.91 -5.54
CA ARG A 21 -9.05 -8.60 -6.83
C ARG A 21 -7.66 -9.14 -7.18
N LEU A 22 -6.61 -8.37 -6.94
CA LEU A 22 -5.22 -8.79 -7.18
C LEU A 22 -4.83 -9.93 -6.23
N LEU A 23 -5.15 -9.83 -4.95
CA LEU A 23 -4.85 -10.86 -3.97
C LEU A 23 -5.51 -12.20 -4.30
N ASN A 24 -6.76 -12.19 -4.81
CA ASN A 24 -7.40 -13.42 -5.29
C ASN A 24 -6.60 -14.11 -6.40
N VAL A 25 -6.00 -13.32 -7.31
CA VAL A 25 -5.12 -13.84 -8.36
C VAL A 25 -3.80 -14.32 -7.76
N PHE A 26 -3.22 -13.56 -6.84
CA PHE A 26 -1.94 -13.89 -6.20
C PHE A 26 -2.03 -15.20 -5.41
N GLU A 27 -3.08 -15.40 -4.62
CA GLU A 27 -3.34 -16.64 -3.89
C GLU A 27 -3.50 -17.84 -4.83
N LYS A 28 -4.22 -17.66 -5.96
CA LYS A 28 -4.38 -18.71 -6.97
C LYS A 28 -3.07 -19.09 -7.66
N VAL A 29 -2.17 -18.12 -7.86
CA VAL A 29 -0.83 -18.39 -8.41
C VAL A 29 0.06 -19.02 -7.34
N ASN A 30 0.09 -18.48 -6.12
CA ASN A 30 0.91 -18.92 -5.00
C ASN A 30 0.59 -20.36 -4.57
N SER A 31 -0.67 -20.80 -4.67
CA SER A 31 -1.07 -22.19 -4.39
C SER A 31 -0.49 -23.21 -5.36
N LYS A 32 -0.08 -22.78 -6.56
CA LYS A 32 0.54 -23.63 -7.59
C LYS A 32 2.05 -23.47 -7.65
N GLN A 33 2.51 -22.23 -7.52
CA GLN A 33 3.92 -21.84 -7.56
C GLN A 33 4.15 -20.79 -6.47
N PRO A 34 4.59 -21.20 -5.26
CA PRO A 34 4.82 -20.27 -4.16
C PRO A 34 5.80 -19.16 -4.54
N PHE A 35 5.53 -17.93 -4.10
CA PHE A 35 6.39 -16.79 -4.37
C PHE A 35 7.70 -16.92 -3.58
N ALA A 36 8.81 -17.07 -4.31
CA ALA A 36 10.15 -17.14 -3.72
C ALA A 36 10.74 -15.76 -3.37
N THR A 37 10.12 -14.68 -3.85
CA THR A 37 10.55 -13.29 -3.62
C THR A 37 9.36 -12.43 -3.25
N ARG A 38 9.63 -11.33 -2.54
CA ARG A 38 8.60 -10.40 -2.06
C ARG A 38 7.97 -9.65 -3.24
N PHE A 39 6.64 -9.56 -3.23
CA PHE A 39 5.91 -8.58 -4.02
C PHE A 39 5.56 -7.35 -3.18
N ILE A 40 5.30 -6.23 -3.84
CA ILE A 40 4.94 -4.97 -3.16
C ILE A 40 3.63 -4.44 -3.74
N ILE A 41 2.69 -4.10 -2.87
CA ILE A 41 1.53 -3.27 -3.22
C ILE A 41 1.90 -1.81 -3.03
N ASP A 42 1.80 -1.01 -4.09
CA ASP A 42 2.04 0.43 -4.04
C ASP A 42 0.74 1.19 -3.67
N HIS A 43 0.88 2.26 -2.89
CA HIS A 43 -0.14 3.14 -2.32
C HIS A 43 -0.94 2.54 -1.16
N ALA A 44 -1.80 1.56 -1.43
CA ALA A 44 -2.62 0.89 -0.43
C ALA A 44 -3.38 1.83 0.54
N GLU A 45 -3.92 2.93 0.03
CA GLU A 45 -4.58 3.96 0.84
C GLU A 45 -5.77 3.41 1.60
N THR A 46 -6.70 2.73 0.94
CA THR A 46 -7.91 2.24 1.62
C THR A 46 -7.82 0.78 2.03
N VAL A 47 -6.61 0.18 2.05
CA VAL A 47 -6.46 -1.26 2.29
C VAL A 47 -7.09 -1.67 3.63
N SER A 48 -7.93 -2.69 3.59
CA SER A 48 -8.57 -3.25 4.77
C SER A 48 -7.60 -4.09 5.60
N GLU A 49 -7.87 -4.22 6.90
CA GLU A 49 -7.09 -5.06 7.81
C GLU A 49 -6.94 -6.49 7.27
N ARG A 50 -8.05 -7.09 6.80
CA ARG A 50 -8.07 -8.40 6.14
C ARG A 50 -7.08 -8.48 4.97
N ASN A 51 -6.99 -7.45 4.14
CA ASN A 51 -6.07 -7.47 3.00
C ASN A 51 -4.62 -7.20 3.41
N ILE A 52 -4.37 -6.47 4.50
CA ILE A 52 -3.03 -6.35 5.10
C ILE A 52 -2.55 -7.75 5.56
N GLU A 53 -3.39 -8.50 6.27
CA GLU A 53 -3.07 -9.86 6.71
C GLU A 53 -2.75 -10.78 5.53
N ARG A 54 -3.57 -10.74 4.47
CA ARG A 54 -3.35 -11.52 3.25
C ARG A 54 -2.05 -11.16 2.54
N ILE A 55 -1.71 -9.87 2.47
CA ILE A 55 -0.42 -9.43 1.92
C ILE A 55 0.73 -10.03 2.73
N GLY A 56 0.66 -9.95 4.07
CA GLY A 56 1.65 -10.52 4.97
C GLY A 56 1.79 -12.04 4.83
N ALA A 57 0.67 -12.76 4.80
CA ALA A 57 0.63 -14.22 4.66
C ALA A 57 1.24 -14.73 3.35
N LEU A 58 1.18 -13.94 2.28
CA LEU A 58 1.82 -14.24 0.99
C LEU A 58 3.29 -13.78 0.91
N GLY A 59 3.87 -13.27 2.01
CA GLY A 59 5.23 -12.75 2.04
C GLY A 59 5.38 -11.42 1.29
N GLY A 60 4.30 -10.67 1.08
CA GLY A 60 4.27 -9.38 0.42
C GLY A 60 4.77 -8.23 1.31
N GLY A 61 4.74 -7.02 0.77
CA GLY A 61 4.99 -5.77 1.48
C GLY A 61 4.15 -4.65 0.90
N ILE A 62 4.17 -3.49 1.55
CA ILE A 62 3.40 -2.31 1.15
C ILE A 62 4.33 -1.13 1.00
N ALA A 63 4.23 -0.39 -0.11
CA ALA A 63 4.93 0.88 -0.28
C ALA A 63 3.92 2.02 -0.27
N ILE A 64 3.99 2.88 0.74
CA ILE A 64 3.09 4.02 0.94
C ILE A 64 3.71 5.32 0.44
N GLN A 65 2.87 6.28 0.05
CA GLN A 65 3.28 7.60 -0.37
C GLN A 65 2.43 8.68 0.28
N HIS A 66 3.04 9.84 0.54
CA HIS A 66 2.44 10.97 1.23
C HIS A 66 1.45 11.79 0.37
N ARG A 67 0.69 11.13 -0.51
CA ARG A 67 -0.29 11.77 -1.39
C ARG A 67 -1.36 12.52 -0.58
N MET A 68 -1.72 11.99 0.58
CA MET A 68 -2.69 12.60 1.48
C MET A 68 -2.28 14.01 1.93
N ALA A 69 -0.98 14.30 2.06
CA ALA A 69 -0.49 15.66 2.35
C ALA A 69 -0.86 16.72 1.29
N TYR A 70 -1.25 16.30 0.07
CA TYR A 70 -1.62 17.18 -1.04
C TYR A 70 -3.06 16.99 -1.50
N GLN A 71 -3.61 15.79 -1.36
CA GLN A 71 -4.91 15.40 -1.91
C GLN A 71 -5.94 15.04 -0.83
N GLY A 72 -5.65 15.37 0.43
CA GLY A 72 -6.51 15.16 1.58
C GLY A 72 -7.93 15.65 1.40
N GLU A 73 -8.09 16.92 1.04
CA GLU A 73 -9.41 17.52 0.83
C GLU A 73 -10.24 16.81 -0.25
N ILE A 74 -9.58 16.36 -1.33
CA ILE A 74 -10.23 15.62 -2.41
C ILE A 74 -10.66 14.24 -1.92
N PHE A 75 -9.81 13.57 -1.14
CA PHE A 75 -10.13 12.29 -0.54
C PHE A 75 -11.31 12.42 0.42
N VAL A 76 -11.31 13.41 1.31
CA VAL A 76 -12.42 13.70 2.24
C VAL A 76 -13.72 13.95 1.49
N LYS A 77 -13.70 14.73 0.41
CA LYS A 77 -14.90 14.97 -0.43
C LYS A 77 -15.46 13.69 -1.04
N ARG A 78 -14.61 12.72 -1.35
CA ARG A 78 -15.01 11.47 -2.03
C ARG A 78 -15.39 10.35 -1.07
N TYR A 79 -14.69 10.21 0.04
CA TYR A 79 -14.77 9.06 0.94
C TYR A 79 -15.16 9.42 2.38
N GLY A 80 -15.25 10.72 2.70
CA GLY A 80 -15.59 11.22 4.02
C GLY A 80 -14.39 11.44 4.93
N ALA A 81 -14.60 12.26 5.97
CA ALA A 81 -13.57 12.63 6.94
C ALA A 81 -13.11 11.43 7.80
N GLU A 82 -14.03 10.54 8.15
CA GLU A 82 -13.72 9.34 8.94
C GLU A 82 -12.76 8.41 8.20
N ALA A 83 -13.02 8.13 6.92
CA ALA A 83 -12.13 7.34 6.09
C ALA A 83 -10.74 7.99 5.93
N ALA A 84 -10.68 9.32 5.84
CA ALA A 84 -9.42 10.05 5.71
C ALA A 84 -8.52 9.94 6.96
N GLN A 85 -9.09 9.75 8.15
CA GLN A 85 -8.31 9.57 9.38
C GLN A 85 -7.55 8.23 9.41
N ALA A 86 -8.03 7.25 8.65
CA ALA A 86 -7.48 5.90 8.62
C ALA A 86 -6.59 5.62 7.39
N THR A 87 -6.34 6.60 6.51
CA THR A 87 -5.76 6.36 5.17
C THR A 87 -4.34 6.94 5.01
N PRO A 88 -3.36 6.17 4.51
CA PRO A 88 -3.27 4.73 4.62
C PRO A 88 -3.18 4.29 6.09
N PRO A 89 -3.63 3.08 6.46
CA PRO A 89 -3.62 2.59 7.83
C PRO A 89 -2.21 2.11 8.25
N VAL A 90 -1.21 3.00 8.20
CA VAL A 90 0.23 2.69 8.40
C VAL A 90 0.49 2.00 9.74
N LYS A 91 -0.13 2.50 10.81
CA LYS A 91 0.03 1.91 12.15
C LYS A 91 -0.41 0.44 12.17
N LYS A 92 -1.55 0.13 11.56
CA LYS A 92 -2.08 -1.24 11.48
C LYS A 92 -1.18 -2.14 10.63
N MET A 93 -0.63 -1.63 9.52
CA MET A 93 0.33 -2.38 8.69
C MET A 93 1.55 -2.81 9.51
N LEU A 94 2.09 -1.90 10.33
CA LEU A 94 3.24 -2.16 11.20
C LEU A 94 2.89 -3.11 12.35
N GLU A 95 1.73 -2.94 12.99
CA GLU A 95 1.24 -3.84 14.05
C GLU A 95 1.07 -5.28 13.57
N LEU A 96 0.62 -5.47 12.33
CA LEU A 96 0.49 -6.79 11.70
C LEU A 96 1.82 -7.35 11.15
N GLY A 97 2.93 -6.63 11.34
CA GLY A 97 4.26 -7.09 10.94
C GLY A 97 4.51 -7.11 9.43
N VAL A 98 3.67 -6.45 8.62
CA VAL A 98 3.88 -6.35 7.18
C VAL A 98 5.01 -5.34 6.90
N PRO A 99 6.01 -5.67 6.07
CA PRO A 99 7.05 -4.71 5.70
C PRO A 99 6.46 -3.50 4.98
N VAL A 100 6.69 -2.31 5.53
CA VAL A 100 6.24 -1.04 4.96
C VAL A 100 7.43 -0.20 4.51
N GLY A 101 7.42 0.23 3.25
CA GLY A 101 8.36 1.21 2.71
C GLY A 101 7.68 2.56 2.45
N ALA A 102 8.33 3.65 2.82
CA ALA A 102 7.87 5.00 2.46
C ALA A 102 8.51 5.46 1.14
N GLY A 103 7.73 6.12 0.29
CA GLY A 103 8.18 6.71 -0.95
C GLY A 103 7.47 8.02 -1.26
N THR A 104 7.99 8.78 -2.22
CA THR A 104 7.36 10.02 -2.67
C THR A 104 6.48 9.83 -3.90
N ASP A 105 6.79 8.86 -4.76
CA ASP A 105 6.24 8.77 -6.12
C ASP A 105 6.32 10.14 -6.83
N ALA A 106 7.53 10.72 -6.71
CA ALA A 106 7.88 12.05 -7.16
C ALA A 106 7.54 12.28 -8.63
N THR A 107 7.28 13.54 -8.98
CA THR A 107 6.90 14.05 -10.32
C THR A 107 5.52 13.62 -10.83
N ARG A 108 4.89 12.64 -10.18
CA ARG A 108 3.54 12.17 -10.54
C ARG A 108 2.49 12.42 -9.46
N VAL A 109 2.84 12.18 -8.20
CA VAL A 109 1.89 12.14 -7.08
C VAL A 109 2.19 13.17 -6.00
N ALA A 110 3.46 13.36 -5.65
CA ALA A 110 3.87 14.29 -4.60
C ALA A 110 5.24 14.92 -4.89
N SER A 111 5.69 15.80 -3.98
CA SER A 111 7.03 16.39 -4.05
C SER A 111 8.11 15.31 -3.91
N TYR A 112 9.23 15.49 -4.63
CA TYR A 112 10.43 14.67 -4.44
C TYR A 112 11.11 14.91 -3.08
N ASN A 113 10.75 15.98 -2.37
CA ASN A 113 11.34 16.34 -1.10
C ASN A 113 10.95 15.32 0.00
N PRO A 114 11.89 14.52 0.53
CA PRO A 114 11.58 13.49 1.53
C PRO A 114 11.10 14.07 2.86
N TRP A 115 11.44 15.33 3.18
CA TRP A 115 11.02 15.96 4.43
C TRP A 115 9.51 16.17 4.51
N VAL A 116 8.84 16.40 3.38
CA VAL A 116 7.37 16.51 3.35
C VAL A 116 6.72 15.15 3.61
N CYS A 117 7.31 14.09 3.05
CA CYS A 117 6.88 12.72 3.32
C CYS A 117 7.01 12.37 4.81
N LEU A 118 8.17 12.67 5.41
CA LEU A 118 8.43 12.41 6.83
C LEU A 118 7.54 13.27 7.75
N TYR A 119 7.31 14.54 7.41
CA TYR A 119 6.37 15.38 8.14
C TYR A 119 4.96 14.77 8.14
N TRP A 120 4.44 14.39 6.98
CA TRP A 120 3.12 13.77 6.89
C TRP A 120 3.05 12.44 7.66
N LEU A 121 4.06 11.58 7.54
CA LEU A 121 4.12 10.31 8.27
C LEU A 121 4.15 10.49 9.80
N SER A 122 4.84 11.54 10.27
CA SER A 122 5.01 11.77 11.71
C SER A 122 3.85 12.55 12.33
N THR A 123 3.20 13.45 11.59
CA THR A 123 2.13 14.30 12.14
C THR A 123 0.72 13.88 11.72
N GLY A 124 0.58 13.06 10.67
CA GLY A 124 -0.72 12.67 10.10
C GLY A 124 -1.52 13.83 9.49
N LYS A 125 -0.90 15.00 9.28
CA LYS A 125 -1.60 16.22 8.84
C LYS A 125 -1.83 16.18 7.34
N THR A 126 -3.10 16.29 6.96
CA THR A 126 -3.68 16.09 5.62
C THR A 126 -4.62 17.23 5.31
#